data_AF-A0A076H4X9-F1
#
_entry.id   AF-A0A076H4X9-F1
#
_cell.length_a   1.000
_cell.length_b   1.000
_cell.length_c   1.000
_cell.angle_alpha   90.00
_cell.angle_beta   90.00
_cell.angle_gamma   90.00
#
_symmetry.space_group_name_H-M   'P 1'
#
loop_
_entity.id
_entity.type
_entity.pdbx_description
1 polymer ?
#
loop_
_entity_poly.entity_id
_entity_poly.type
_entity_poly.pdbx_seq_one_letter_code
_entity_poly.pdbx_strand_id
1 'polypeptide(L)'
;MLTNGSYQIESESASGGISTIPSVLSGGLGNDTYELLTDQEWGFIADAGGGKDTIRFLKSSYLNPKSKYLYTDISTILINDRDLMVTTRNFDNGVRDFGVIFSDPFGTLAPENRLEKVKFGKKKYPFKKFYKSLQKYAEELPEFYYFDTATFSDLGDTGVLNLTGFPDTNVLESGDYIQIALMNNAIVV
;
A
#
# COMPACT_ATOMS: atom_id res chain seq x y z
N MET A 1 -7.49 -16.00 -6.19
CA MET A 1 -6.79 -15.00 -7.04
C MET A 1 -7.68 -13.78 -7.12
N LEU A 2 -7.19 -12.64 -6.68
CA LEU A 2 -7.91 -11.38 -6.62
C LEU A 2 -7.11 -10.33 -7.41
N THR A 3 -7.79 -9.51 -8.19
CA THR A 3 -7.18 -8.43 -8.99
C THR A 3 -7.73 -7.11 -8.50
N ASN A 4 -6.86 -6.11 -8.30
CA ASN A 4 -7.30 -4.78 -7.90
C ASN A 4 -8.07 -4.11 -9.04
N GLY A 5 -9.26 -3.60 -8.74
CA GLY A 5 -10.14 -2.92 -9.68
C GLY A 5 -10.52 -1.52 -9.21
N SER A 6 -9.61 -0.82 -8.51
CA SER A 6 -9.88 0.50 -7.96
C SER A 6 -10.22 1.51 -9.05
N TYR A 7 -11.10 2.45 -8.73
CA TYR A 7 -11.54 3.47 -9.67
C TYR A 7 -11.15 4.86 -9.18
N GLN A 8 -10.42 5.58 -10.03
CA GLN A 8 -10.05 6.98 -9.80
C GLN A 8 -11.26 7.89 -10.01
N ILE A 9 -11.48 8.79 -9.07
CA ILE A 9 -12.54 9.79 -9.11
C ILE A 9 -11.89 11.17 -9.08
N GLU A 10 -12.21 11.98 -10.08
CA GLU A 10 -11.90 13.41 -10.05
C GLU A 10 -12.70 14.05 -8.91
N SER A 11 -12.02 14.68 -7.96
CA SER A 11 -12.65 15.30 -6.80
C SER A 11 -12.16 16.73 -6.66
N GLU A 12 -13.06 17.70 -6.83
CA GLU A 12 -12.78 19.12 -6.60
C GLU A 12 -12.40 19.43 -5.14
N SER A 13 -12.76 18.53 -4.20
CA SER A 13 -12.42 18.63 -2.78
C SER A 13 -11.01 18.14 -2.43
N ALA A 14 -10.33 17.47 -3.36
CA ALA A 14 -8.94 17.07 -3.22
C ALA A 14 -8.06 18.11 -3.95
N SER A 15 -7.70 19.19 -3.26
CA SER A 15 -6.83 20.23 -3.83
C SER A 15 -5.51 19.63 -4.33
N GLY A 16 -5.38 19.52 -5.66
CA GLY A 16 -4.19 19.01 -6.36
C GLY A 16 -4.11 17.48 -6.54
N GLY A 17 -5.17 16.70 -6.25
CA GLY A 17 -5.08 15.24 -6.29
C GLY A 17 -6.34 14.51 -6.74
N ILE A 18 -6.13 13.33 -7.31
CA ILE A 18 -7.18 12.34 -7.60
C ILE A 18 -7.64 11.73 -6.28
N SER A 19 -8.94 11.60 -6.06
CA SER A 19 -9.48 10.73 -5.00
C SER A 19 -9.69 9.34 -5.59
N THR A 20 -9.46 8.27 -4.84
CA THR A 20 -9.69 6.91 -5.36
C THR A 20 -10.60 6.17 -4.41
N ILE A 21 -11.54 5.39 -4.97
CA ILE A 21 -12.23 4.35 -4.20
C ILE A 21 -11.30 3.13 -4.21
N PRO A 22 -10.61 2.83 -3.10
CA PRO A 22 -9.69 1.70 -3.04
C PRO A 22 -10.47 0.39 -3.12
N SER A 23 -9.89 -0.64 -3.74
CA SER A 23 -10.44 -1.99 -3.61
C SER A 23 -9.93 -2.62 -2.31
N VAL A 24 -10.80 -3.33 -1.59
CA VAL A 24 -10.38 -4.23 -0.52
C VAL A 24 -10.23 -5.63 -1.10
N LEU A 25 -9.02 -6.17 -1.06
CA LEU A 25 -8.72 -7.53 -1.46
C LEU A 25 -8.46 -8.38 -0.23
N SER A 26 -9.32 -9.36 0.02
CA SER A 26 -9.17 -10.34 1.11
C SER A 26 -9.27 -11.76 0.55
N GLY A 27 -8.18 -12.52 0.66
CA GLY A 27 -8.05 -13.87 0.13
C GLY A 27 -8.80 -14.93 0.95
N GLY A 28 -8.87 -14.72 2.26
CA GLY A 28 -9.41 -15.71 3.18
C GLY A 28 -8.40 -16.83 3.45
N LEU A 29 -8.88 -18.06 3.70
CA LEU A 29 -8.00 -19.20 3.94
C LEU A 29 -7.41 -19.75 2.64
N GLY A 30 -6.11 -20.07 2.64
CA GLY A 30 -5.48 -20.82 1.56
C GLY A 30 -4.26 -20.11 0.99
N ASN A 31 -3.87 -20.45 -0.24
CA ASN A 31 -2.75 -19.76 -0.89
C ASN A 31 -3.30 -18.76 -1.90
N ASP A 32 -3.26 -17.49 -1.54
CA ASP A 32 -3.81 -16.43 -2.34
C ASP A 32 -2.79 -15.69 -3.19
N THR A 33 -3.31 -15.06 -4.22
CA THR A 33 -2.55 -14.19 -5.10
C THR A 33 -3.34 -12.93 -5.33
N TYR A 34 -2.75 -11.81 -4.91
CA TYR A 34 -3.27 -10.47 -5.07
C TYR A 34 -2.52 -9.79 -6.22
N GLU A 35 -3.25 -9.43 -7.27
CA GLU A 35 -2.68 -8.85 -8.47
C GLU A 35 -2.89 -7.33 -8.49
N LEU A 36 -1.76 -6.60 -8.50
CA LEU A 36 -1.67 -5.16 -8.66
C LEU A 36 -1.04 -4.92 -10.04
N LEU A 37 -1.88 -4.84 -11.08
CA LEU A 37 -1.49 -4.96 -12.49
C LEU A 37 -1.37 -3.64 -13.22
N THR A 38 -1.65 -2.53 -12.55
CA THR A 38 -1.38 -1.19 -13.05
C THR A 38 -0.61 -0.39 -12.01
N ASP A 39 0.01 0.70 -12.45
CA ASP A 39 0.64 1.72 -11.62
C ASP A 39 -0.34 2.85 -11.26
N GLN A 40 -1.64 2.65 -11.52
CA GLN A 40 -2.71 3.61 -11.29
C GLN A 40 -3.78 3.05 -10.32
N GLU A 41 -3.32 2.28 -9.33
CA GLU A 41 -4.18 1.44 -8.49
C GLU A 41 -4.08 1.83 -7.02
N TRP A 42 -5.24 1.89 -6.35
CA TRP A 42 -5.33 2.07 -4.92
C TRP A 42 -6.01 0.88 -4.24
N GLY A 43 -5.47 0.38 -3.15
CA GLY A 43 -6.08 -0.79 -2.53
C GLY A 43 -5.68 -1.05 -1.09
N PHE A 44 -6.52 -1.85 -0.44
CA PHE A 44 -6.24 -2.47 0.83
C PHE A 44 -6.07 -3.97 0.59
N ILE A 45 -4.97 -4.52 1.05
CA ILE A 45 -4.74 -5.96 1.04
C ILE A 45 -4.80 -6.42 2.48
N ALA A 46 -5.90 -7.09 2.81
CA ALA A 46 -6.20 -7.55 4.14
C ALA A 46 -6.32 -9.07 4.13
N ASP A 47 -5.18 -9.73 4.34
CA ASP A 47 -5.17 -11.17 4.50
C ASP A 47 -5.67 -11.55 5.88
N ALA A 48 -6.54 -12.55 5.94
CA ALA A 48 -7.20 -12.99 7.16
C ALA A 48 -7.10 -14.53 7.33
N GLY A 49 -6.28 -15.21 6.53
CA GLY A 49 -6.23 -16.66 6.56
C GLY A 49 -4.91 -17.26 6.11
N GLY A 50 -4.36 -18.12 6.97
CA GLY A 50 -3.04 -18.72 6.78
C GLY A 50 -2.79 -19.31 5.39
N GLY A 51 -1.57 -19.11 4.90
CA GLY A 51 -1.30 -19.33 3.49
C GLY A 51 0.14 -19.14 3.05
N LYS A 52 0.35 -19.20 1.73
CA LYS A 52 1.59 -18.80 1.07
C LYS A 52 1.36 -17.64 0.12
N ASP A 53 0.83 -16.57 0.68
CA ASP A 53 0.20 -15.50 -0.08
C ASP A 53 1.22 -14.68 -0.84
N THR A 54 0.81 -14.29 -2.04
CA THR A 54 1.71 -13.65 -3.00
C THR A 54 1.08 -12.38 -3.56
N ILE A 55 1.79 -11.27 -3.38
CA ILE A 55 1.51 -10.03 -4.11
C ILE A 55 2.18 -10.12 -5.48
N ARG A 56 1.45 -9.79 -6.55
CA ARG A 56 1.97 -9.75 -7.92
C ARG A 56 1.84 -8.35 -8.48
N PHE A 57 2.98 -7.75 -8.74
CA PHE A 57 3.10 -6.50 -9.48
C PHE A 57 3.47 -6.75 -10.94
N LEU A 58 3.23 -5.74 -11.78
CA LEU A 58 3.85 -5.66 -13.10
C LEU A 58 5.37 -5.78 -13.01
N LYS A 59 5.98 -6.38 -14.04
CA LYS A 59 7.45 -6.41 -14.17
C LYS A 59 8.03 -4.99 -14.20
N SER A 60 7.30 -4.05 -14.78
CA SER A 60 7.61 -2.62 -14.90
C SER A 60 7.05 -1.79 -13.75
N SER A 61 6.64 -2.38 -12.62
CA SER A 61 6.21 -1.58 -11.48
C SER A 61 7.37 -0.74 -10.95
N TYR A 62 7.09 0.51 -10.54
CA TYR A 62 8.02 1.39 -9.85
C TYR A 62 8.62 0.75 -8.60
N LEU A 63 7.84 -0.10 -7.92
CA LEU A 63 8.25 -0.84 -6.73
C LEU A 63 9.22 -2.00 -7.03
N ASN A 64 9.50 -2.29 -8.30
CA ASN A 64 10.49 -3.31 -8.64
C ASN A 64 11.91 -2.78 -8.35
N PRO A 65 12.67 -3.40 -7.43
CA PRO A 65 14.00 -2.93 -7.02
C PRO A 65 15.04 -2.95 -8.15
N LYS A 66 14.74 -3.57 -9.29
CA LYS A 66 15.61 -3.60 -10.48
C LYS A 66 15.20 -2.59 -11.54
N SER A 67 14.10 -1.88 -11.34
CA SER A 67 13.67 -0.88 -12.30
C SER A 67 14.38 0.43 -12.04
N LYS A 68 14.66 1.16 -13.12
CA LYS A 68 15.37 2.44 -13.08
C LYS A 68 14.40 3.51 -13.55
N TYR A 69 13.56 3.97 -12.64
CA TYR A 69 12.62 5.06 -12.92
C TYR A 69 13.18 6.34 -12.31
N LEU A 70 13.21 7.40 -13.12
CA LEU A 70 13.78 8.69 -12.75
C LEU A 70 12.71 9.76 -12.51
N TYR A 71 11.43 9.40 -12.67
CA TYR A 71 10.29 10.32 -12.67
C TYR A 71 9.24 9.98 -11.61
N THR A 72 9.64 9.22 -10.59
CA THR A 72 8.74 8.88 -9.48
C THR A 72 9.50 8.87 -8.17
N ASP A 73 8.81 9.21 -7.08
CA ASP A 73 9.21 8.82 -5.74
C ASP A 73 8.33 7.70 -5.18
N ILE A 74 8.84 7.05 -4.14
CA ILE A 74 8.15 5.99 -3.40
C ILE A 74 8.16 6.38 -1.93
N SER A 75 6.97 6.60 -1.34
CA SER A 75 6.81 6.80 0.10
C SER A 75 6.34 5.50 0.75
N THR A 76 7.07 5.05 1.78
CA THR A 76 6.74 3.86 2.58
C THR A 76 6.48 4.28 4.02
N ILE A 77 5.33 3.91 4.57
CA ILE A 77 4.96 4.24 5.96
C ILE A 77 4.64 2.94 6.69
N LEU A 78 5.34 2.69 7.80
CA LEU A 78 5.00 1.62 8.74
C LEU A 78 4.01 2.17 9.77
N ILE A 79 2.79 1.66 9.76
CA ILE A 79 1.68 2.15 10.58
C ILE A 79 1.52 1.28 11.82
N ASN A 80 1.59 1.88 13.01
CA ASN A 80 1.47 1.21 14.31
C ASN A 80 2.38 -0.03 14.44
N ASP A 81 3.58 0.02 13.85
CA ASP A 81 4.53 -1.11 13.78
C ASP A 81 3.93 -2.43 13.22
N ARG A 82 2.80 -2.34 12.52
CA ARG A 82 2.00 -3.48 12.07
C ARG A 82 1.76 -3.43 10.57
N ASP A 83 1.14 -2.36 10.09
CA ASP A 83 0.67 -2.25 8.71
C ASP A 83 1.66 -1.50 7.85
N LEU A 84 1.63 -1.75 6.54
CA LEU A 84 2.55 -1.13 5.61
C LEU A 84 1.78 -0.41 4.52
N MET A 85 1.93 0.91 4.47
CA MET A 85 1.48 1.73 3.36
C MET A 85 2.64 1.97 2.39
N VAL A 86 2.38 1.82 1.09
CA VAL A 86 3.33 2.14 0.03
C VAL A 86 2.59 2.97 -1.02
N THR A 87 3.12 4.14 -1.36
CA THR A 87 2.60 5.00 -2.43
C THR A 87 3.70 5.39 -3.40
N THR A 88 3.32 5.76 -4.63
CA THR A 88 4.24 6.34 -5.60
C THR A 88 3.69 7.70 -6.04
N ARG A 89 4.55 8.71 -6.15
CA ARG A 89 4.21 9.99 -6.81
C ARG A 89 4.95 10.10 -8.13
N ASN A 90 4.27 10.53 -9.17
CA ASN A 90 4.87 10.85 -10.46
C ASN A 90 5.31 12.33 -10.47
N PHE A 91 6.56 12.60 -10.84
CA PHE A 91 7.12 13.95 -10.84
C PHE A 91 6.63 14.81 -12.00
N ASP A 92 6.20 14.20 -13.11
CA ASP A 92 5.79 14.94 -14.30
C ASP A 92 4.46 15.67 -14.09
N ASN A 93 3.55 15.07 -13.30
CA ASN A 93 2.22 15.60 -13.03
C ASN A 93 1.96 15.87 -11.54
N GLY A 94 2.87 15.46 -10.64
CA GLY A 94 2.72 15.56 -9.19
C GLY A 94 1.69 14.61 -8.58
N VAL A 95 1.08 13.72 -9.38
CA VAL A 95 -0.02 12.84 -8.98
C VAL A 95 0.52 11.58 -8.29
N ARG A 96 -0.14 11.14 -7.23
CA ARG A 96 0.11 9.82 -6.64
C ARG A 96 -0.72 8.76 -7.36
N ASP A 97 -0.12 8.18 -8.38
CA ASP A 97 -0.79 7.25 -9.28
C ASP A 97 -1.14 5.92 -8.57
N PHE A 98 -0.29 5.46 -7.64
CA PHE A 98 -0.46 4.18 -6.93
C PHE A 98 -0.40 4.34 -5.41
N GLY A 99 -1.22 3.55 -4.70
CA GLY A 99 -1.14 3.42 -3.26
C GLY A 99 -1.71 2.10 -2.75
N VAL A 100 -1.04 1.46 -1.80
CA VAL A 100 -1.55 0.23 -1.20
C VAL A 100 -1.25 0.20 0.29
N ILE A 101 -2.22 -0.23 1.08
CA ILE A 101 -1.99 -0.61 2.48
C ILE A 101 -2.10 -2.12 2.59
N PHE A 102 -1.05 -2.73 3.10
CA PHE A 102 -1.03 -4.13 3.51
C PHE A 102 -1.33 -4.20 5.01
N SER A 103 -2.40 -4.90 5.38
CA SER A 103 -2.76 -5.16 6.77
C SER A 103 -1.96 -6.34 7.31
N ASP A 104 -1.33 -6.14 8.46
CA ASP A 104 -0.48 -7.09 9.19
C ASP A 104 0.42 -7.98 8.29
N PRO A 105 1.13 -7.43 7.29
CA PRO A 105 1.85 -8.22 6.30
C PRO A 105 3.01 -9.04 6.88
N PHE A 106 3.39 -8.77 8.13
CA PHE A 106 4.45 -9.49 8.84
C PHE A 106 3.91 -10.54 9.82
N GLY A 107 2.60 -10.58 10.05
CA GLY A 107 1.94 -11.47 11.02
C GLY A 107 2.29 -11.11 12.47
N THR A 108 2.32 -9.82 12.79
CA THR A 108 2.62 -9.25 14.10
C THR A 108 1.49 -9.51 15.10
N LEU A 109 0.22 -9.35 14.68
CA LEU A 109 -0.93 -9.68 15.53
C LEU A 109 -1.35 -11.13 15.35
N ALA A 110 -1.42 -11.58 14.10
CA ALA A 110 -1.82 -12.93 13.74
C ALA A 110 -0.81 -13.50 12.73
N PRO A 111 0.04 -14.47 13.12
CA PRO A 111 1.07 -15.04 12.24
C PRO A 111 0.55 -15.54 10.90
N GLU A 112 -0.71 -15.97 10.85
CA GLU A 112 -1.44 -16.41 9.67
C GLU A 112 -1.76 -15.30 8.65
N ASN A 113 -1.77 -14.02 9.04
CA ASN A 113 -2.03 -12.90 8.13
C ASN A 113 -0.80 -12.49 7.32
N ARG A 114 0.35 -13.14 7.56
CA ARG A 114 1.62 -12.76 6.95
C ARG A 114 1.60 -12.95 5.43
N LEU A 115 2.05 -11.92 4.72
CA LEU A 115 2.37 -12.03 3.30
C LEU A 115 3.72 -12.73 3.08
N GLU A 116 3.73 -13.80 2.29
CA GLU A 116 4.97 -14.54 2.05
C GLU A 116 5.86 -13.86 1.02
N LYS A 117 5.28 -13.45 -0.12
CA LYS A 117 6.06 -13.11 -1.32
C LYS A 117 5.52 -11.93 -2.09
N VAL A 118 6.44 -11.26 -2.77
CA VAL A 118 6.17 -10.29 -3.81
C VAL A 118 6.77 -10.78 -5.13
N LYS A 119 6.03 -10.63 -6.23
CA LYS A 119 6.42 -11.09 -7.56
C LYS A 119 6.42 -9.92 -8.55
N PHE A 120 7.52 -9.79 -9.31
CA PHE A 120 7.67 -8.85 -10.42
C PHE A 120 7.97 -9.62 -11.70
N GLY A 121 6.98 -9.79 -12.58
CA GLY A 121 7.10 -10.67 -13.74
C GLY A 121 7.43 -12.12 -13.31
N LYS A 122 8.58 -12.67 -13.71
CA LYS A 122 8.99 -14.04 -13.29
C LYS A 122 9.74 -14.07 -11.95
N LYS A 123 10.22 -12.92 -11.45
CA LYS A 123 11.04 -12.85 -10.23
C LYS A 123 10.17 -12.83 -8.99
N LYS A 124 10.59 -13.52 -7.93
CA LYS A 124 9.91 -13.59 -6.64
C LYS A 124 10.87 -13.22 -5.53
N TYR A 125 10.38 -12.49 -4.54
CA TYR A 125 11.12 -12.09 -3.34
C TYR A 125 10.26 -12.35 -2.11
N PRO A 126 10.83 -12.72 -0.95
CA PRO A 126 10.10 -12.71 0.30
C PRO A 126 9.58 -11.30 0.60
N PHE A 127 8.34 -11.17 1.11
CA PHE A 127 7.75 -9.86 1.39
C PHE A 127 8.62 -9.04 2.36
N LYS A 128 9.11 -9.66 3.44
CA LYS A 128 10.04 -9.02 4.38
C LYS A 128 11.32 -8.49 3.72
N LYS A 129 11.83 -9.16 2.67
CA LYS A 129 13.01 -8.67 1.94
C LYS A 129 12.66 -7.49 1.03
N PHE A 130 11.47 -7.50 0.43
CA PHE A 130 10.94 -6.38 -0.34
C PHE A 130 10.79 -5.14 0.54
N TYR A 131 10.12 -5.25 1.69
CA TYR A 131 10.03 -4.18 2.69
C TYR A 131 11.42 -3.63 3.08
N LYS A 132 12.36 -4.50 3.47
CA LYS A 132 13.71 -4.07 3.83
C LYS A 132 14.47 -3.39 2.69
N SER A 133 14.17 -3.74 1.43
CA SER A 133 14.77 -3.03 0.29
C SER A 133 14.24 -1.63 0.13
N LEU A 134 12.94 -1.39 0.38
CA LEU A 134 12.38 -0.03 0.36
C LEU A 134 13.00 0.84 1.45
N GLN A 135 13.07 0.32 2.68
CA GLN A 135 13.73 1.00 3.80
C GLN A 135 15.20 1.33 3.47
N LYS A 136 15.93 0.35 2.95
CA LYS A 136 17.33 0.54 2.54
C LYS A 136 17.48 1.57 1.43
N TYR A 137 16.57 1.61 0.45
CA TYR A 137 16.63 2.60 -0.63
C TYR A 137 16.30 4.01 -0.13
N ALA A 138 15.47 4.16 0.89
CA ALA A 138 15.26 5.47 1.51
C ALA A 138 16.55 6.03 2.16
N GLU A 139 17.43 5.14 2.66
CA GLU A 139 18.75 5.54 3.17
C GLU A 139 19.75 5.85 2.04
N GLU A 140 19.74 5.06 0.96
CA GLU A 140 20.72 5.17 -0.14
C GLU A 140 20.35 6.21 -1.21
N LEU A 141 19.06 6.47 -1.40
CA LEU A 141 18.46 7.29 -2.47
C LEU A 141 17.30 8.16 -1.91
N PRO A 142 17.56 9.03 -0.92
CA PRO A 142 16.54 9.79 -0.21
C PRO A 142 15.76 10.79 -1.09
N GLU A 143 16.25 11.08 -2.29
CA GLU A 143 15.55 11.92 -3.27
C GLU A 143 14.42 11.19 -4.02
N PHE A 144 14.43 9.85 -4.00
CA PHE A 144 13.44 9.01 -4.69
C PHE A 144 12.69 8.06 -3.76
N TYR A 145 13.21 7.78 -2.56
CA TYR A 145 12.62 6.84 -1.62
C TYR A 145 12.50 7.50 -0.25
N TYR A 146 11.30 7.43 0.31
CA TYR A 146 10.99 7.95 1.64
C TYR A 146 10.50 6.79 2.51
N PHE A 147 10.92 6.82 3.78
CA PHE A 147 10.52 5.85 4.77
C PHE A 147 10.16 6.58 6.06
N ASP A 148 8.97 6.30 6.58
CA ASP A 148 8.49 6.89 7.85
C ASP A 148 7.71 5.87 8.68
N THR A 149 7.41 6.25 9.91
CA THR A 149 6.54 5.54 10.85
C THR A 149 5.42 6.47 11.32
N ALA A 150 4.19 5.97 11.34
CA ALA A 150 3.04 6.76 11.77
C ALA A 150 2.04 5.90 12.55
N THR A 151 1.07 6.53 13.20
CA THR A 151 -0.14 5.86 13.69
C THR A 151 -1.31 6.08 12.73
N PHE A 152 -2.37 5.28 12.83
CA PHE A 152 -3.60 5.61 12.10
C PHE A 152 -4.19 6.95 12.54
N SER A 153 -4.02 7.34 13.83
CA SER A 153 -4.45 8.66 14.30
C SER A 153 -3.72 9.76 13.53
N ASP A 154 -2.40 9.66 13.36
CA ASP A 154 -1.61 10.64 12.60
C ASP A 154 -2.10 10.74 11.14
N LEU A 155 -2.38 9.59 10.52
CA LEU A 155 -2.91 9.55 9.14
C LEU A 155 -4.35 10.07 9.04
N GLY A 156 -5.15 9.93 10.09
CA GLY A 156 -6.49 10.50 10.20
C GLY A 156 -6.47 12.02 10.37
N ASP A 157 -5.65 12.50 11.30
CA ASP A 157 -5.51 13.93 11.63
C ASP A 157 -4.93 14.74 10.48
N THR A 158 -4.04 14.13 9.68
CA THR A 158 -3.52 14.71 8.43
C THR A 158 -4.51 14.62 7.27
N GLY A 159 -5.60 13.86 7.42
CA GLY A 159 -6.61 13.66 6.38
C GLY A 159 -6.18 12.70 5.27
N VAL A 160 -5.08 11.95 5.43
CA VAL A 160 -4.65 10.91 4.49
C VAL A 160 -5.67 9.78 4.45
N LEU A 161 -6.15 9.35 5.61
CA LEU A 161 -7.21 8.34 5.76
C LEU A 161 -8.45 8.99 6.35
N ASN A 162 -9.62 8.75 5.74
CA ASN A 162 -10.87 9.14 6.37
C ASN A 162 -11.26 8.13 7.46
N LEU A 163 -10.88 8.44 8.71
CA LEU A 163 -11.18 7.62 9.89
C LEU A 163 -12.37 8.15 10.70
N THR A 164 -13.23 8.98 10.09
CA THR A 164 -14.43 9.47 10.75
C THR A 164 -15.36 8.31 11.11
N GLY A 165 -15.66 8.16 12.39
CA GLY A 165 -16.58 7.12 12.89
C GLY A 165 -15.93 5.80 13.30
N PHE A 166 -14.60 5.67 13.22
CA PHE A 166 -13.88 4.52 13.76
C PHE A 166 -13.66 4.70 15.28
N PRO A 167 -14.12 3.75 16.12
CA PRO A 167 -14.07 3.88 17.57
C PRO A 167 -12.67 3.60 18.16
N ASP A 168 -11.83 2.85 17.47
CA ASP A 168 -10.44 2.56 17.85
C ASP A 168 -9.54 2.67 16.61
N THR A 169 -8.52 3.53 16.69
CA THR A 169 -7.52 3.74 15.63
C THR A 169 -6.16 3.14 16.00
N ASN A 170 -6.07 2.35 17.07
CA ASN A 170 -4.84 1.61 17.38
C ASN A 170 -4.66 0.40 16.45
N VAL A 171 -5.76 -0.20 16.03
CA VAL A 171 -5.82 -1.41 15.19
C VAL A 171 -7.05 -1.28 14.31
N LEU A 172 -6.85 -1.34 12.99
CA LEU A 172 -7.95 -1.54 12.05
C LEU A 172 -8.05 -3.01 11.67
N GLU A 173 -9.22 -3.61 11.75
CA GLU A 173 -9.45 -4.95 11.23
C GLU A 173 -9.65 -4.93 9.71
N SER A 174 -9.56 -6.10 9.06
CA SER A 174 -9.80 -6.23 7.62
C SER A 174 -11.14 -5.65 7.17
N GLY A 175 -12.18 -5.73 8.01
CA GLY A 175 -13.50 -5.16 7.77
C GLY A 175 -13.57 -3.63 7.90
N ASP A 176 -12.66 -3.02 8.67
CA ASP A 176 -12.58 -1.58 8.88
C ASP A 176 -12.07 -0.87 7.63
N TYR A 177 -11.17 -1.52 6.90
CA TYR A 177 -10.67 -1.04 5.62
C TYR A 177 -11.74 -0.86 4.55
N ILE A 178 -12.84 -1.62 4.61
CA ILE A 178 -13.99 -1.46 3.70
C ILE A 178 -14.68 -0.12 3.93
N GLN A 179 -14.66 0.38 5.17
CA GLN A 179 -15.32 1.61 5.57
C GLN A 179 -14.46 2.85 5.31
N ILE A 180 -13.16 2.68 5.03
CA ILE A 180 -12.28 3.76 4.55
C ILE A 180 -12.60 3.99 3.06
N ALA A 181 -13.66 4.76 2.82
CA ALA A 181 -14.22 4.97 1.50
C ALA A 181 -13.33 5.80 0.57
N LEU A 182 -12.44 6.64 1.13
CA LEU A 182 -11.61 7.59 0.38
C LEU A 182 -10.22 7.70 1.03
N MET A 183 -9.18 7.55 0.21
CA MET A 183 -7.82 8.02 0.55
C MET A 183 -7.57 9.38 -0.11
N ASN A 184 -7.02 10.32 0.66
CA ASN A 184 -6.60 11.62 0.11
C ASN A 184 -5.14 11.57 -0.34
N ASN A 185 -4.98 11.39 -1.64
CA ASN A 185 -3.69 11.15 -2.26
C ASN A 185 -2.84 12.43 -2.38
N ALA A 186 -3.42 13.61 -2.15
CA ALA A 186 -2.73 14.90 -2.24
C ALA A 186 -1.86 15.21 -1.00
N ILE A 187 -2.13 14.54 0.14
CA ILE A 187 -1.57 14.90 1.45
C ILE A 187 -0.56 13.86 1.95
N VAL A 188 -0.50 12.68 1.34
CA VAL A 188 0.59 11.73 1.61
C VAL A 188 1.90 12.46 1.31
N VAL A 189 2.84 12.48 2.25
CA VAL A 189 4.17 13.10 2.11
C VAL A 189 5.18 12.00 1.89
#